data_AF-X1V658-F1
#
_entry.id   AF-X1V658-F1
#
_cell.length_a   1.000
_cell.length_b   1.000
_cell.length_c   1.000
_cell.angle_alpha   90.00
_cell.angle_beta   90.00
_cell.angle_gamma   90.00
#
_symmetry.space_group_name_H-M   'P 1'
#
loop_
_entity.id
_entity.type
_entity.pdbx_description
1 polymer ?
#
loop_
_entity_poly.entity_id
_entity_poly.type
_entity_poly.pdbx_seq_one_letter_code
_entity_poly.pdbx_strand_id
1 'polypeptide(L)' 'MQICPMAYIVITFPLEVRPMMRDPQVLALLRKKARRLLRKRGYRMVFTRWH' A
#
# COMPACT_ATOMS: atom_id res chain seq x y z
N MET A 1 -15.80 -24.05 -3.77
CA MET A 1 -14.97 -23.02 -4.43
C MET A 1 -14.84 -21.83 -3.50
N GLN A 2 -13.66 -21.58 -2.92
CA GLN A 2 -13.43 -20.38 -2.15
C GLN A 2 -12.96 -19.29 -3.12
N ILE A 3 -13.87 -18.37 -3.48
CA ILE A 3 -13.49 -17.17 -4.21
C ILE A 3 -12.62 -16.36 -3.24
N CYS A 4 -11.34 -16.19 -3.55
CA CYS A 4 -10.45 -15.28 -2.83
C CYS A 4 -10.55 -13.91 -3.53
N PRO A 5 -11.47 -13.00 -3.13
CA PRO A 5 -11.61 -11.73 -3.81
C PRO A 5 -10.30 -10.95 -3.74
N MET A 6 -9.76 -10.58 -4.89
CA MET A 6 -8.66 -9.64 -4.99
C MET A 6 -9.18 -8.24 -4.70
N ALA A 7 -8.89 -7.73 -3.51
CA ALA A 7 -9.19 -6.36 -3.12
C ALA A 7 -7.98 -5.45 -3.43
N TYR A 8 -8.25 -4.28 -4.02
CA TYR A 8 -7.25 -3.24 -4.25
C TYR A 8 -7.59 -2.00 -3.42
N ILE A 9 -6.55 -1.32 -2.95
CA ILE A 9 -6.65 -0.03 -2.26
C ILE A 9 -5.74 0.92 -3.01
N VAL A 10 -6.30 2.01 -3.51
CA VAL A 10 -5.54 3.07 -4.16
C VAL A 10 -5.28 4.17 -3.13
N ILE A 11 -4.01 4.47 -2.88
CA ILE A 11 -3.61 5.58 -2.01
C ILE A 11 -3.01 6.65 -2.94
N THR A 12 -3.73 7.75 -3.11
CA THR A 12 -3.27 8.90 -3.87
C THR A 12 -2.79 10.01 -2.93
N PHE A 13 -1.84 10.81 -3.40
CA PHE A 13 -1.29 11.92 -2.64
C PHE A 13 -1.56 13.26 -3.35
N PRO A 14 -1.80 14.35 -2.57
CA PRO A 14 -1.85 15.72 -3.07
C PRO A 14 -0.60 16.09 -3.86
N LEU A 15 -0.73 17.00 -4.83
CA LEU A 15 0.35 17.36 -5.76
C LEU A 15 1.59 17.90 -5.03
N GLU A 16 1.37 18.64 -3.94
CA GLU A 16 2.36 19.32 -3.13
C GLU A 16 3.33 18.31 -2.47
N VAL A 17 2.84 17.12 -2.13
CA VAL A 17 3.62 16.08 -1.43
C VAL A 17 4.12 14.98 -2.37
N ARG A 18 3.69 14.94 -3.63
CA ARG A 18 4.17 13.95 -4.62
C ARG A 18 5.69 13.94 -4.78
N PRO A 19 6.42 15.09 -4.76
CA PRO A 19 7.88 15.07 -4.84
C PRO A 19 8.52 14.29 -3.70
N MET A 20 8.02 14.44 -2.46
CA MET A 20 8.50 13.66 -1.30
C MET A 20 8.17 12.17 -1.44
N MET A 21 7.02 11.84 -2.03
CA MET A 21 6.61 10.45 -2.25
C MET A 21 7.40 9.75 -3.36
N ARG A 22 8.27 10.45 -4.10
CA ARG A 22 9.24 9.82 -5.01
C ARG A 22 10.46 9.27 -4.29
N ASP A 23 10.69 9.64 -3.02
CA ASP A 23 11.79 9.08 -2.24
C ASP A 23 11.55 7.59 -1.94
N PRO A 24 12.43 6.68 -2.40
CA PRO A 24 12.32 5.25 -2.13
C PRO A 24 12.23 4.91 -0.64
N GLN A 25 12.88 5.68 0.24
CA GLN A 25 12.88 5.45 1.68
C GLN A 25 11.49 5.73 2.27
N VAL A 26 10.87 6.84 1.86
CA VAL A 26 9.51 7.21 2.28
C VAL A 26 8.51 6.14 1.82
N LEU A 27 8.59 5.71 0.57
CA LEU A 27 7.75 4.63 0.02
C LEU A 27 7.93 3.30 0.77
N ALA A 28 9.17 2.95 1.15
CA ALA A 28 9.45 1.76 1.93
C ALA A 28 8.79 1.79 3.31
N LEU A 29 8.85 2.95 4.00
CA LEU A 29 8.21 3.16 5.29
C LEU A 29 6.68 3.05 5.18
N LEU A 30 6.08 3.70 4.18
CA LEU A 30 4.64 3.62 3.92
C LEU A 30 4.21 2.19 3.60
N ARG A 31 4.96 1.49 2.76
CA ARG A 31 4.71 0.07 2.43
C ARG A 31 4.75 -0.83 3.67
N LYS A 32 5.68 -0.59 4.60
CA LYS A 32 5.77 -1.34 5.86
C LYS A 32 4.54 -1.08 6.74
N LYS A 33 4.14 0.18 6.89
CA LYS A 33 2.94 0.57 7.67
C LYS A 33 1.66 -0.02 7.08
N ALA A 34 1.45 0.13 5.77
CA ALA A 34 0.27 -0.38 5.06
C ALA A 34 0.17 -1.91 5.18
N ARG A 35 1.26 -2.64 4.94
CA ARG A 35 1.27 -4.12 5.09
C ARG A 35 0.92 -4.55 6.51
N ARG A 36 1.46 -3.87 7.53
CA ARG A 36 1.16 -4.19 8.94
C ARG A 36 -0.32 -3.98 9.24
N LEU A 37 -0.91 -2.88 8.76
CA LEU A 37 -2.32 -2.57 8.96
C LEU A 37 -3.23 -3.56 8.25
N LEU A 38 -2.92 -3.92 7.00
CA LEU A 38 -3.69 -4.88 6.22
C LEU A 38 -3.63 -6.28 6.83
N ARG A 39 -2.45 -6.74 7.28
CA ARG A 39 -2.35 -8.02 7.99
C ARG A 39 -3.19 -8.06 9.26
N LYS A 40 -3.22 -6.96 10.04
CA LYS A 40 -4.08 -6.86 11.23
C LYS A 40 -5.57 -6.97 10.89
N ARG A 41 -5.98 -6.59 9.67
CA ARG A 41 -7.37 -6.74 9.19
C ARG A 41 -7.64 -8.08 8.50
N GLY A 42 -6.71 -9.04 8.53
CA GLY A 42 -6.89 -10.38 7.98
C GLY A 42 -6.44 -10.57 6.53
N TYR A 43 -5.87 -9.54 5.88
CA TYR A 43 -5.34 -9.68 4.52
C TYR A 43 -4.01 -10.46 4.53
N ARG A 44 -4.00 -11.66 3.94
CA ARG A 44 -2.85 -12.57 3.91
C ARG A 44 -1.82 -12.19 2.83
N MET A 45 -2.26 -11.83 1.63
CA MET A 45 -1.40 -11.49 0.50
C MET A 45 -1.55 -10.00 0.17
N VAL A 46 -0.46 -9.23 0.29
CA VAL A 46 -0.47 -7.78 0.06
C VAL A 46 0.57 -7.43 -1.00
N PHE A 47 0.08 -7.16 -2.21
CA PHE A 47 0.88 -6.60 -3.29
C PHE A 47 0.88 -5.08 -3.17
N THR A 48 2.03 -4.45 -3.41
CA THR A 48 2.15 -2.98 -3.39
C THR A 48 2.84 -2.57 -4.67
N ARG A 49 2.13 -1.79 -5.49
CA ARG A 49 2.66 -1.19 -6.72
C ARG A 49 2.61 0.32 -6.55
N TRP A 50 3.74 0.97 -6.79
CA TRP A 50 3.85 2.42 -6.82
C TRP A 50 3.89 2.83 -8.30
N HIS A 51 3.14 3.88 -8.65
CA HIS A 51 3.07 4.47 -9.98
C HIS A 51 3.52 5.93 -9.89
#